data_AF-A0A2E5YLS5-F1
#
_entry.id   AF-A0A2E5YLS5-F1
#
_cell.length_a   1.000
_cell.length_b   1.000
_cell.length_c   1.000
_cell.angle_alpha   90.00
_cell.angle_beta   90.00
_cell.angle_gamma   90.00
#
_symmetry.space_group_name_H-M   'P 1'
#
loop_
_entity.id
_entity.type
_entity.pdbx_description
1 polymer ?
#
loop_
_entity_poly.entity_id
_entity_poly.type
_entity_poly.pdbx_seq_one_letter_code
_entity_poly.pdbx_strand_id
1 'polypeptide(L)'
;MRETTLEEDFLRGIWRENPVLIQMLGLCPALAVTNNVENSLAMGLATLFVLCGSSLLVSMGKRFIPGEIRISVYILIIATFVTVADLCLEALVPDIHKALGAFIALIVVNCMILGRQEAFASRRPVGRSLVDALGTGVGFSIALVMLGAVREVLGSGSFLGVPLFGPSYEPWVVMILPAGGFLTLGALLLGLAWWQEEGPGRGPAAGAKADDGKTR
;
A
#
# COMPACT_ATOMS: atom_id res chain seq x y z
N MET A 1 -11.21 -5.75 22.58
CA MET A 1 -12.10 -4.60 22.36
C MET A 1 -12.84 -4.83 21.04
N ARG A 2 -14.17 -5.06 21.14
CA ARG A 2 -15.18 -5.43 20.11
C ARG A 2 -14.89 -6.64 19.20
N GLU A 3 -15.72 -7.67 19.33
CA GLU A 3 -15.88 -8.73 18.34
C GLU A 3 -16.51 -8.12 17.07
N THR A 4 -15.70 -7.89 16.03
CA THR A 4 -16.18 -7.54 14.70
C THR A 4 -16.17 -8.77 13.79
N THR A 5 -17.12 -8.80 12.88
CA THR A 5 -17.30 -9.85 11.86
C THR A 5 -16.17 -9.80 10.82
N LEU A 6 -15.88 -10.93 10.17
CA LEU A 6 -14.83 -11.04 9.14
C LEU A 6 -15.07 -10.05 7.99
N GLU A 7 -16.34 -9.81 7.65
CA GLU A 7 -16.75 -8.87 6.61
C GLU A 7 -16.55 -7.41 7.04
N GLU A 8 -16.77 -7.06 8.31
CA GLU A 8 -16.50 -5.71 8.84
C GLU A 8 -15.01 -5.38 8.91
N ASP A 9 -14.13 -6.33 9.23
CA ASP A 9 -12.68 -6.12 9.19
C ASP A 9 -12.18 -5.94 7.74
N PHE A 10 -12.75 -6.67 6.77
CA PHE A 10 -12.43 -6.53 5.34
C PHE A 10 -12.94 -5.20 4.74
N LEU A 11 -14.19 -4.82 5.04
CA LEU A 11 -14.80 -3.56 4.61
C LEU A 11 -14.19 -2.34 5.32
N ARG A 12 -13.71 -2.50 6.56
CA ARG A 12 -12.94 -1.45 7.25
C ARG A 12 -11.57 -1.23 6.60
N GLY A 13 -10.83 -2.29 6.28
CA GLY A 13 -9.53 -2.20 5.60
C GLY A 13 -9.63 -1.58 4.20
N ILE A 14 -10.73 -1.84 3.48
CA ILE A 14 -11.00 -1.24 2.16
C ILE A 14 -11.48 0.22 2.24
N TRP A 15 -12.36 0.58 3.19
CA TRP A 15 -13.08 1.86 3.11
C TRP A 15 -12.96 2.81 4.31
N ARG A 16 -12.60 2.36 5.52
CA ARG A 16 -12.49 3.24 6.71
C ARG A 16 -11.06 3.50 7.21
N GLU A 17 -10.11 2.60 6.91
CA GLU A 17 -8.71 2.68 7.36
C GLU A 17 -7.76 2.44 6.18
N ASN A 18 -7.98 3.15 5.06
CA ASN A 18 -7.08 3.02 3.92
C ASN A 18 -5.65 3.46 4.35
N PRO A 19 -4.67 2.54 4.40
CA PRO A 19 -3.35 2.77 4.97
C PRO A 19 -2.59 3.92 4.29
N VAL A 20 -2.88 4.17 3.01
CA VAL A 20 -2.25 5.23 2.23
C VAL A 20 -2.87 6.60 2.53
N LEU A 21 -4.19 6.66 2.73
CA LEU A 21 -4.91 7.93 2.85
C LEU A 21 -4.93 8.50 4.27
N ILE A 22 -4.88 7.63 5.29
CA ILE A 22 -5.05 8.05 6.70
C ILE A 22 -3.76 7.88 7.51
N GLN A 23 -2.93 6.87 7.20
CA GLN A 23 -1.71 6.56 7.97
C GLN A 23 -0.40 7.04 7.31
N MET A 24 -0.43 7.48 6.04
CA MET A 24 0.75 7.86 5.26
C MET A 24 1.89 6.81 5.30
N LEU A 25 1.52 5.52 5.37
CA LEU A 25 2.47 4.40 5.33
C LEU A 25 2.54 3.83 3.91
N GLY A 26 3.75 3.42 3.47
CA GLY A 26 3.97 2.85 2.14
C GLY A 26 4.24 3.87 1.03
N LEU A 27 4.65 5.09 1.37
CA LEU A 27 4.94 6.15 0.40
C LEU A 27 6.15 5.83 -0.51
N CYS A 28 7.17 5.12 -0.01
CA CYS A 28 8.38 4.82 -0.75
C CYS A 28 8.11 4.06 -2.07
N PRO A 29 7.38 2.92 -2.06
CA PRO A 29 7.01 2.26 -3.31
C PRO A 29 5.92 3.03 -4.08
N ALA A 30 5.06 3.78 -3.39
CA ALA A 30 4.03 4.57 -4.05
C ALA A 30 4.61 5.65 -4.96
N LEU A 31 5.61 6.41 -4.50
CA LEU A 31 6.20 7.49 -5.30
C LEU A 31 7.08 6.96 -6.44
N ALA A 32 7.72 5.81 -6.23
CA ALA A 32 8.66 5.23 -7.18
C ALA A 32 7.97 4.53 -8.36
N VAL A 33 6.86 3.80 -8.11
CA VAL A 33 6.29 2.86 -9.09
C VAL A 33 5.02 3.39 -9.78
N THR A 34 4.41 4.46 -9.28
CA THR A 34 3.18 5.06 -9.85
C THR A 34 3.43 5.93 -11.09
N ASN A 35 4.48 5.65 -11.85
CA ASN A 35 4.70 6.31 -13.15
C ASN A 35 3.87 5.64 -14.27
N ASN A 36 3.61 4.32 -14.14
CA ASN A 36 2.77 3.55 -15.05
C ASN A 36 1.78 2.71 -14.23
N VAL A 37 0.57 2.55 -14.75
CA VAL A 37 -0.52 1.76 -14.16
C VAL A 37 -0.17 0.27 -14.14
N GLU A 38 0.48 -0.26 -15.18
CA GLU A 38 0.90 -1.66 -15.22
C GLU A 38 1.87 -1.99 -14.09
N ASN A 39 2.86 -1.13 -13.86
CA ASN A 39 3.85 -1.29 -12.81
C ASN A 39 3.22 -1.13 -11.42
N SER A 40 2.31 -0.17 -11.25
CA SER A 40 1.64 0.07 -9.96
C SER A 40 0.71 -1.09 -9.58
N LEU A 41 0.03 -1.70 -10.56
CA LEU A 41 -0.78 -2.90 -10.37
C LEU A 41 0.09 -4.12 -10.00
N ALA A 42 1.18 -4.35 -10.73
CA ALA A 42 2.12 -5.46 -10.46
C ALA A 42 2.69 -5.36 -9.03
N MET A 43 3.12 -4.15 -8.63
CA MET A 43 3.65 -3.89 -7.30
C MET A 43 2.58 -4.04 -6.20
N GLY A 44 1.35 -3.58 -6.45
CA GLY A 44 0.21 -3.78 -5.55
C GLY A 44 -0.07 -5.26 -5.30
N LEU A 45 -0.16 -6.06 -6.37
CA LEU A 45 -0.40 -7.50 -6.27
C LEU A 45 0.75 -8.25 -5.57
N ALA A 46 2.01 -7.89 -5.88
CA ALA A 46 3.18 -8.48 -5.23
C ALA A 46 3.18 -8.18 -3.71
N THR A 47 2.91 -6.92 -3.33
CA THR A 47 2.86 -6.53 -1.91
C THR A 47 1.68 -7.18 -1.18
N LEU A 48 0.52 -7.37 -1.83
CA LEU A 48 -0.61 -8.11 -1.27
C LEU A 48 -0.25 -9.57 -0.98
N PHE A 49 0.41 -10.25 -1.92
CA PHE A 49 0.86 -11.62 -1.74
C PHE A 49 1.84 -11.76 -0.57
N VAL A 50 2.85 -10.88 -0.53
CA VAL A 50 3.85 -10.85 0.55
C VAL A 50 3.21 -10.53 1.90
N LEU A 51 2.27 -9.57 1.95
CA LEU A 51 1.59 -9.19 3.19
C LEU A 51 0.73 -10.34 3.73
N CYS A 52 0.02 -11.06 2.87
CA CYS A 52 -0.78 -12.21 3.28
C CYS A 52 0.09 -13.38 3.76
N GLY A 53 1.14 -13.72 3.01
CA GLY A 53 2.07 -14.79 3.37
C GLY A 53 2.80 -14.51 4.69
N SER A 54 3.35 -13.31 4.84
CA SER A 54 4.05 -12.91 6.07
C SER A 54 3.11 -12.86 7.27
N SER A 55 1.88 -12.35 7.11
CA SER A 55 0.88 -12.32 8.21
C SER A 55 0.48 -13.70 8.70
N LEU A 56 0.36 -14.67 7.79
CA LEU A 56 0.08 -16.06 8.13
C LEU A 56 1.22 -16.64 8.99
N LEU A 57 2.45 -16.52 8.51
CA LEU A 57 3.64 -17.09 9.16
C LEU A 57 3.95 -16.42 10.51
N VAL A 58 3.83 -15.09 10.59
CA VAL A 58 4.03 -14.34 11.85
C VAL A 58 2.97 -14.71 12.89
N SER A 59 1.70 -14.83 12.50
CA SER A 59 0.62 -15.17 13.43
C SER A 59 0.75 -16.60 13.99
N MET A 60 1.27 -17.53 13.19
CA MET A 60 1.60 -18.90 13.65
C MET A 60 2.87 -18.92 14.52
N GLY A 61 3.90 -18.16 14.14
CA GLY A 61 5.21 -18.12 14.80
C GLY A 61 5.29 -17.27 16.07
N LYS A 62 4.25 -16.47 16.39
CA LYS A 62 4.28 -15.48 17.49
C LYS A 62 4.70 -15.99 18.87
N ARG A 63 4.54 -17.28 19.17
CA ARG A 63 4.92 -17.89 20.46
C ARG A 63 6.43 -18.10 20.59
N PHE A 64 7.15 -18.19 19.48
CA PHE A 64 8.60 -18.44 19.43
C PHE A 64 9.45 -17.16 19.36
N ILE A 65 8.83 -15.98 19.25
CA ILE A 65 9.53 -14.73 18.96
C ILE A 65 9.74 -13.92 20.25
N PRO A 66 10.97 -13.83 20.78
CA PRO A 66 11.27 -12.95 21.92
C PRO A 66 11.13 -11.48 21.53
N GLY A 67 10.68 -10.65 22.47
CA GLY A 67 10.31 -9.25 22.20
C GLY A 67 11.47 -8.36 21.73
N GLU A 68 12.70 -8.69 22.11
CA GLU A 68 13.91 -7.89 21.88
C GLU A 68 14.33 -7.83 20.40
N ILE A 69 14.09 -8.91 19.63
CA ILE A 69 14.53 -9.05 18.22
C ILE A 69 13.35 -9.13 17.24
N ARG A 70 12.16 -8.70 17.68
CA ARG A 70 10.90 -8.86 16.93
C ARG A 70 10.96 -8.23 15.54
N ILE A 71 11.44 -6.99 15.44
CA ILE A 71 11.49 -6.23 14.17
C ILE A 71 12.37 -6.95 13.15
N SER A 72 13.56 -7.40 13.58
CA SER A 72 14.50 -8.14 12.72
C SER A 72 13.91 -9.46 12.22
N VAL A 73 13.21 -10.21 13.09
CA VAL A 73 12.54 -11.46 12.69
C VAL A 73 11.44 -11.21 11.66
N TYR A 74 10.66 -10.14 11.81
CA TYR A 74 9.62 -9.80 10.84
C TYR A 74 10.19 -9.44 9.47
N ILE A 75 11.27 -8.65 9.44
CA ILE A 75 11.95 -8.30 8.19
C ILE A 75 12.49 -9.57 7.50
N LEU A 76 13.05 -10.53 8.25
CA LEU A 76 13.52 -11.79 7.67
C LEU A 76 12.37 -12.62 7.07
N ILE A 77 11.23 -12.71 7.75
CA ILE A 77 10.05 -13.41 7.23
C ILE A 77 9.53 -12.70 5.97
N ILE A 78 9.47 -11.37 5.96
CA ILE A 78 9.04 -10.61 4.79
C ILE A 78 10.03 -10.84 3.64
N ALA A 79 11.34 -10.79 3.90
CA ALA A 79 12.38 -10.96 2.89
C ALA A 79 12.28 -12.33 2.20
N THR A 80 12.05 -13.42 2.93
CA THR A 80 11.89 -14.75 2.31
C THR A 80 10.69 -14.81 1.38
N PHE A 81 9.56 -14.21 1.78
CA PHE A 81 8.39 -14.12 0.90
C PHE A 81 8.59 -13.22 -0.30
N VAL A 82 9.32 -12.10 -0.13
CA VAL A 82 9.66 -11.21 -1.25
C VAL A 82 10.55 -11.93 -2.24
N THR A 83 11.52 -12.73 -1.80
CA THR A 83 12.36 -13.54 -2.69
C THR A 83 11.54 -14.57 -3.47
N VAL A 84 10.56 -15.23 -2.83
CA VAL A 84 9.64 -16.13 -3.55
C VAL A 84 8.82 -15.36 -4.59
N ALA A 85 8.32 -14.17 -4.25
CA ALA A 85 7.58 -13.33 -5.18
C ALA A 85 8.45 -12.85 -6.37
N ASP A 86 9.71 -12.50 -6.11
CA ASP A 86 10.70 -12.09 -7.11
C ASP A 86 10.93 -13.19 -8.15
N LEU A 87 11.21 -14.41 -7.69
CA LEU A 87 11.39 -15.59 -8.54
C LEU A 87 10.13 -15.94 -9.34
N CYS A 88 8.95 -15.77 -8.74
CA CYS A 88 7.69 -15.94 -9.46
C CYS A 88 7.52 -14.88 -10.56
N LEU A 89 7.88 -13.63 -10.29
CA LEU A 89 7.74 -12.55 -11.27
C LEU A 89 8.70 -12.73 -12.46
N GLU A 90 9.94 -13.15 -12.19
CA GLU A 90 10.94 -13.50 -13.22
C GLU A 90 10.44 -14.61 -14.13
N ALA A 91 9.73 -15.60 -13.57
CA ALA A 91 9.20 -16.74 -14.32
C ALA A 91 7.92 -16.42 -15.13
N LEU A 92 7.02 -15.58 -14.61
CA LEU A 92 5.74 -15.28 -15.28
C LEU A 92 5.83 -14.12 -16.28
N VAL A 93 6.51 -13.02 -15.94
CA VAL A 93 6.52 -11.80 -16.76
C VAL A 93 7.89 -11.10 -16.74
N PRO A 94 8.84 -11.51 -17.61
CA PRO A 94 10.20 -11.00 -17.58
C PRO A 94 10.31 -9.51 -17.96
N ASP A 95 9.36 -8.98 -18.75
CA ASP A 95 9.34 -7.56 -19.14
C ASP A 95 9.03 -6.64 -17.94
N ILE A 96 8.08 -7.03 -17.10
CA ILE A 96 7.74 -6.31 -15.85
C ILE A 96 8.87 -6.49 -14.83
N HIS A 97 9.47 -7.68 -14.75
CA HIS A 97 10.59 -7.95 -13.84
C HIS A 97 11.81 -7.05 -14.12
N LYS A 98 12.17 -6.83 -15.39
CA LYS A 98 13.26 -5.89 -15.73
C LYS A 98 12.98 -4.46 -15.28
N ALA A 99 11.72 -4.02 -15.30
CA ALA A 99 11.33 -2.69 -14.84
C ALA A 99 11.23 -2.60 -13.31
N LEU A 100 10.79 -3.67 -12.64
CA LEU A 100 10.55 -3.71 -11.20
C LEU A 100 11.70 -4.25 -10.36
N GLY A 101 12.72 -4.88 -10.93
CA GLY A 101 13.76 -5.61 -10.19
C GLY A 101 14.41 -4.80 -9.05
N ALA A 102 14.74 -3.53 -9.30
CA ALA A 102 15.28 -2.64 -8.27
C ALA A 102 14.25 -2.25 -7.19
N PHE A 103 12.96 -2.20 -7.55
CA PHE A 103 11.87 -1.82 -6.65
C PHE A 103 11.41 -2.97 -5.73
N ILE A 104 11.73 -4.22 -6.05
CA ILE A 104 11.38 -5.38 -5.20
C ILE A 104 12.00 -5.26 -3.81
N ALA A 105 13.22 -4.73 -3.70
CA ALA A 105 13.85 -4.45 -2.41
C ALA A 105 13.06 -3.45 -1.55
N LEU A 106 12.30 -2.53 -2.17
CA LEU A 106 11.43 -1.59 -1.45
C LEU A 106 10.22 -2.26 -0.80
N ILE A 107 9.86 -3.47 -1.23
CA ILE A 107 8.81 -4.26 -0.57
C ILE A 107 9.27 -4.71 0.82
N VAL A 108 10.53 -5.15 0.94
CA VAL A 108 11.10 -5.66 2.20
C VAL A 108 11.08 -4.59 3.29
N VAL A 109 11.42 -3.35 2.92
CA VAL A 109 11.49 -2.20 3.83
C VAL A 109 10.20 -1.38 3.87
N ASN A 110 9.10 -1.92 3.34
CA ASN A 110 7.83 -1.21 3.33
C ASN A 110 7.28 -1.07 4.75
N CYS A 111 7.15 0.17 5.21
CA CYS A 111 6.65 0.51 6.54
C CYS A 111 5.19 0.11 6.77
N MET A 112 4.37 -0.01 5.72
CA MET A 112 3.01 -0.55 5.83
C MET A 112 3.06 -2.04 6.20
N ILE A 113 3.89 -2.84 5.53
CA ILE A 113 3.98 -4.28 5.80
C ILE A 113 4.47 -4.52 7.23
N LEU A 114 5.57 -3.86 7.61
CA LEU A 114 6.15 -3.99 8.94
C LEU A 114 5.19 -3.53 10.05
N GLY A 115 4.54 -2.37 9.88
CA GLY A 115 3.60 -1.83 10.85
C GLY A 115 2.39 -2.74 11.08
N ARG A 116 1.89 -3.41 10.02
CA ARG A 116 0.77 -4.36 10.14
C ARG A 116 1.20 -5.67 10.80
N GLN A 117 2.40 -6.17 10.52
CA GLN A 117 2.94 -7.34 11.23
C GLN A 117 3.05 -7.09 12.73
N GLU A 118 3.57 -5.91 13.11
CA GLU A 118 3.74 -5.56 14.51
C GLU A 118 2.41 -5.30 15.23
N ALA A 119 1.50 -4.54 14.63
CA ALA A 119 0.25 -4.15 15.30
C ALA A 119 -0.81 -5.27 15.33
N PHE A 120 -0.93 -6.07 14.27
CA PHE A 120 -2.02 -7.04 14.11
C PHE A 120 -1.55 -8.50 14.15
N ALA A 121 -0.55 -8.89 13.36
CA ALA A 121 -0.14 -10.29 13.28
C ALA A 121 0.46 -10.81 14.60
N SER A 122 1.15 -9.96 15.35
CA SER A 122 1.74 -10.31 16.64
C SER A 122 0.71 -10.57 17.76
N ARG A 123 -0.51 -10.02 17.64
CA ARG A 123 -1.53 -10.03 18.71
C ARG A 123 -2.82 -10.78 18.37
N ARG A 124 -3.12 -11.02 17.08
CA ARG A 124 -4.38 -11.66 16.63
C ARG A 124 -4.19 -13.11 16.16
N PRO A 125 -5.28 -13.91 16.10
CA PRO A 125 -5.25 -15.26 15.53
C PRO A 125 -5.17 -15.22 14.00
N VAL A 126 -4.63 -16.31 13.42
CA VAL A 126 -4.26 -16.45 12.01
C VAL A 126 -5.38 -16.01 11.04
N GLY A 127 -6.62 -16.47 11.27
CA GLY A 127 -7.75 -16.14 10.40
C GLY A 127 -8.07 -14.64 10.35
N ARG A 128 -8.03 -13.94 11.49
CA ARG A 128 -8.28 -12.48 11.54
C ARG A 128 -7.13 -11.68 10.93
N SER A 129 -5.89 -12.11 11.15
CA SER A 129 -4.71 -11.47 10.57
C SER A 129 -4.69 -11.59 9.03
N LEU A 130 -5.20 -12.69 8.47
CA LEU A 130 -5.26 -12.88 7.02
C LEU A 130 -6.31 -11.97 6.37
N VAL A 131 -7.51 -11.87 6.95
CA VAL A 131 -8.58 -10.98 6.47
C VAL A 131 -8.15 -9.52 6.52
N ASP A 132 -7.47 -9.12 7.60
CA ASP A 132 -6.90 -7.79 7.77
C ASP A 132 -5.79 -7.49 6.73
N ALA A 133 -4.89 -8.44 6.50
CA ALA A 133 -3.83 -8.35 5.50
C ALA A 133 -4.41 -8.21 4.08
N LEU A 134 -5.42 -8.99 3.74
CA LEU A 134 -6.11 -8.91 2.44
C LEU A 134 -6.79 -7.55 2.26
N GLY A 135 -7.58 -7.08 3.23
CA GLY A 135 -8.26 -5.79 3.15
C GLY A 135 -7.27 -4.62 2.98
N THR A 136 -6.17 -4.66 3.75
CA THR A 136 -5.12 -3.62 3.72
C THR A 136 -4.30 -3.66 2.43
N GLY A 137 -3.96 -4.86 1.94
CA GLY A 137 -3.23 -5.06 0.68
C GLY A 137 -4.04 -4.65 -0.54
N VAL A 138 -5.34 -4.96 -0.55
CA VAL A 138 -6.26 -4.51 -1.61
C VAL A 138 -6.40 -2.99 -1.59
N GLY A 139 -6.59 -2.38 -0.41
CA GLY A 139 -6.66 -0.92 -0.28
C GLY A 139 -5.39 -0.22 -0.78
N PHE A 140 -4.21 -0.76 -0.45
CA PHE A 140 -2.93 -0.27 -0.97
C PHE A 140 -2.81 -0.42 -2.49
N SER A 141 -3.22 -1.56 -3.04
CA SER A 141 -3.21 -1.79 -4.49
C SER A 141 -4.12 -0.80 -5.23
N ILE A 142 -5.34 -0.57 -4.72
CA ILE A 142 -6.27 0.41 -5.30
C ILE A 142 -5.68 1.83 -5.24
N ALA A 143 -5.06 2.20 -4.12
CA ALA A 143 -4.42 3.51 -3.98
C ALA A 143 -3.26 3.70 -4.97
N LEU A 144 -2.43 2.67 -5.17
CA LEU A 144 -1.36 2.69 -6.17
C LEU A 144 -1.88 2.80 -7.60
N VAL A 145 -2.94 2.07 -7.93
CA VAL A 145 -3.55 2.13 -9.27
C VAL A 145 -4.18 3.50 -9.51
N MET A 146 -4.87 4.09 -8.53
CA MET A 146 -5.40 5.46 -8.66
C MET A 146 -4.29 6.49 -8.86
N LEU A 147 -3.25 6.46 -8.03
CA LEU A 147 -2.11 7.39 -8.17
C LEU A 147 -1.38 7.18 -9.50
N GLY A 148 -1.17 5.93 -9.90
CA GLY A 148 -0.56 5.58 -11.18
C GLY A 148 -1.38 6.08 -12.37
N ALA A 149 -2.70 5.90 -12.34
CA ALA A 149 -3.60 6.35 -13.39
C ALA A 149 -3.58 7.87 -13.56
N VAL A 150 -3.66 8.62 -12.45
CA VAL A 150 -3.60 10.09 -12.47
C VAL A 150 -2.24 10.57 -12.97
N ARG A 151 -1.14 9.96 -12.52
CA ARG A 151 0.22 10.34 -12.91
C ARG A 151 0.56 9.95 -14.35
N GLU A 152 0.06 8.82 -14.85
CA GLU A 152 0.26 8.41 -16.25
C GLU A 152 -0.50 9.37 -17.19
N VAL A 153 -1.76 9.69 -16.88
CA VAL A 153 -2.57 10.63 -17.67
C VAL A 153 -1.94 12.03 -17.70
N LEU A 154 -1.47 12.54 -16.56
CA LEU A 154 -0.92 13.89 -16.46
C LEU A 154 0.55 14.00 -16.89
N GLY A 155 1.31 12.91 -16.82
CA GLY A 155 2.73 12.88 -17.17
C GLY A 155 3.00 12.54 -18.64
N SER A 156 2.34 11.51 -19.17
CA SER A 156 2.59 10.97 -20.52
C SER A 156 1.42 11.15 -21.49
N GLY A 157 0.27 11.69 -21.04
CA GLY A 157 -0.92 11.87 -21.89
C GLY A 157 -1.50 10.56 -22.44
N SER A 158 -1.13 9.43 -21.82
CA SER A 158 -1.49 8.08 -22.25
C SER A 158 -2.24 7.36 -21.13
N PHE A 159 -3.13 6.43 -21.48
CA PHE A 159 -3.81 5.56 -20.53
C PHE A 159 -3.61 4.12 -20.98
N LEU A 160 -2.93 3.30 -20.17
CA LEU A 160 -2.64 1.89 -20.50
C LEU A 160 -1.92 1.74 -21.85
N GLY A 161 -0.95 2.62 -22.11
CA GLY A 161 -0.19 2.61 -23.36
C GLY A 161 -0.95 3.09 -24.62
N VAL A 162 -2.20 3.53 -24.48
CA VAL A 162 -2.96 4.17 -25.57
C VAL A 162 -2.80 5.70 -25.45
N PRO A 163 -2.22 6.39 -26.46
CA PRO A 163 -2.11 7.84 -26.44
C PRO A 163 -3.50 8.47 -26.60
N LEU A 164 -3.99 9.14 -25.55
CA LEU A 164 -5.28 9.83 -25.55
C LEU A 164 -5.15 11.26 -26.10
N PHE A 165 -3.96 11.85 -25.96
CA PHE A 165 -3.61 13.10 -26.61
C PHE A 165 -2.74 12.84 -27.85
N GLY A 166 -3.05 13.55 -28.94
CA GLY A 166 -2.31 13.47 -30.19
C GLY A 166 -0.82 13.85 -30.05
N PRO A 167 -0.04 13.79 -31.15
CA PRO A 167 1.43 13.92 -31.17
C PRO A 167 2.01 15.28 -30.70
N SER A 168 1.19 16.17 -30.15
CA SER A 168 1.55 17.53 -29.72
C SER A 168 1.52 17.72 -28.20
N TYR A 169 1.42 16.64 -27.41
CA TYR A 169 1.48 16.71 -25.95
C TYR A 169 2.94 16.68 -25.49
N GLU A 170 3.44 17.81 -24.99
CA GLU A 170 4.74 17.84 -24.31
C GLU A 170 4.59 17.18 -22.93
N PRO A 171 5.30 16.08 -22.66
CA PRO A 171 5.20 15.40 -21.38
C PRO A 171 5.62 16.34 -20.25
N TRP A 172 4.73 16.52 -19.26
CA TRP A 172 5.03 17.30 -18.07
C TRP A 172 5.97 16.50 -17.15
N VAL A 173 7.27 16.59 -17.44
CA VAL A 173 8.34 15.88 -16.71
C VAL A 173 8.28 16.11 -15.19
N VAL A 174 7.81 17.29 -14.76
CA VAL A 174 7.59 17.63 -13.34
C VAL A 174 6.65 16.63 -12.65
N MET A 175 5.68 16.05 -13.37
CA MET A 175 4.69 15.12 -12.83
C MET A 175 5.22 13.68 -12.65
N ILE A 176 6.26 13.33 -13.42
CA ILE A 176 6.94 12.02 -13.35
C ILE A 176 7.94 12.00 -12.18
N LEU A 177 8.45 13.16 -11.75
CA LEU A 177 9.33 13.25 -10.59
C LEU A 177 8.56 12.99 -9.27
N PRO A 178 9.26 12.62 -8.17
CA PRO A 178 8.66 12.41 -6.86
C PRO A 178 7.82 13.61 -6.36
N ALA A 179 8.20 14.83 -6.76
CA ALA A 179 7.43 16.05 -6.47
C ALA A 179 6.00 15.99 -7.03
N GLY A 180 5.82 15.47 -8.25
CA GLY A 180 4.50 15.21 -8.84
C GLY A 180 3.71 14.13 -8.12
N GLY A 181 4.39 13.11 -7.58
CA GLY A 181 3.79 12.09 -6.73
C GLY A 181 3.19 12.66 -5.44
N PHE A 182 3.89 13.57 -4.77
CA PHE A 182 3.35 14.26 -3.59
C PHE A 182 2.19 15.21 -3.93
N LEU A 183 2.27 15.92 -5.05
CA LEU A 183 1.21 16.83 -5.48
C LEU A 183 -0.08 16.06 -5.84
N THR A 184 0.05 14.95 -6.58
CA THR A 184 -1.08 14.08 -6.91
C THR A 184 -1.66 13.40 -5.68
N LEU A 185 -0.83 12.95 -4.74
CA LEU A 185 -1.30 12.40 -3.47
C LEU A 185 -2.05 13.45 -2.64
N GLY A 186 -1.55 14.69 -2.57
CA GLY A 186 -2.24 15.81 -1.93
C GLY A 186 -3.58 16.15 -2.59
N ALA A 187 -3.63 16.19 -3.93
CA ALA A 187 -4.86 16.44 -4.68
C ALA A 187 -5.89 15.30 -4.51
N LEU A 188 -5.43 14.05 -4.48
CA LEU A 188 -6.27 12.88 -4.24
C LEU A 188 -6.87 12.92 -2.82
N LEU A 189 -6.05 13.25 -1.82
CA LEU A 189 -6.51 13.42 -0.43
C LEU A 189 -7.53 14.55 -0.32
N LEU A 190 -7.30 15.68 -0.98
CA LEU A 190 -8.25 16.80 -1.03
C LEU A 190 -9.58 16.37 -1.66
N GLY A 191 -9.54 15.71 -2.82
CA GLY A 191 -10.75 15.24 -3.51
C GLY A 191 -11.54 14.21 -2.71
N LEU A 192 -10.86 13.32 -1.98
CA LEU A 192 -11.50 12.35 -1.11
C LEU A 192 -12.06 13.00 0.17
N ALA A 193 -11.37 14.00 0.74
CA ALA A 193 -11.90 14.78 1.85
C ALA A 193 -13.18 15.54 1.46
N TRP A 194 -13.18 16.16 0.27
CA TRP A 194 -14.35 16.82 -0.30
C TRP A 194 -15.51 15.85 -0.52
N TRP A 195 -15.25 14.66 -1.08
CA TRP A 195 -16.28 13.63 -1.24
C TRP A 195 -16.85 13.18 0.12
N GLN A 196 -16.00 13.05 1.14
CA GLN A 196 -16.46 12.68 2.48
C GLN A 196 -17.36 13.74 3.11
N GLU A 197 -17.14 15.02 2.81
CA GLU A 197 -18.00 16.12 3.28
C GLU A 197 -19.38 16.13 2.59
N GLU A 198 -19.51 15.59 1.37
CA GLU A 198 -20.77 15.54 0.60
C GLU A 198 -21.63 14.29 0.88
N GLY A 199 -21.12 13.30 1.63
CA GLY A 199 -21.86 12.08 1.95
C GLY A 199 -22.92 12.26 3.06
N PRO A 200 -24.16 11.73 2.92
CA PRO A 200 -25.18 11.82 3.96
C PRO A 200 -24.79 10.99 5.18
N GLY A 201 -24.16 11.63 6.17
CA GLY A 201 -24.01 11.10 7.52
C GLY A 201 -22.62 10.62 7.98
N ARG A 202 -21.51 11.22 7.52
CA ARG A 202 -20.20 11.08 8.18
C ARG A 202 -19.34 12.34 8.00
N GLY A 203 -19.42 13.24 8.99
CA GLY A 203 -18.52 14.39 9.13
C GLY A 203 -17.05 13.99 9.36
N PRO A 204 -16.14 14.98 9.40
CA PRO A 204 -14.75 14.88 8.97
C PRO A 204 -13.95 13.86 9.76
N ALA A 205 -13.55 12.77 9.10
CA ALA A 205 -12.54 11.85 9.61
C ALA A 205 -11.16 12.22 9.04
N ALA A 206 -10.74 13.47 9.25
CA ALA A 206 -9.38 13.91 8.92
C ALA A 206 -8.88 14.89 10.00
N GLY A 207 -8.06 14.37 10.91
CA GLY A 207 -7.00 15.13 11.60
C GLY A 207 -7.42 16.17 12.64
N ALA A 208 -7.79 15.73 13.86
CA ALA A 208 -7.63 16.56 15.06
C ALA A 208 -7.71 15.74 16.36
N LYS A 209 -6.66 14.96 16.66
CA LYS A 209 -6.12 14.91 18.03
C LYS A 209 -4.60 14.85 17.92
N ALA A 210 -4.05 16.05 17.73
CA ALA A 210 -2.72 16.37 18.20
C ALA A 210 -2.61 15.96 19.68
N ASP A 211 -1.46 15.36 20.01
CA ASP A 211 -0.70 15.64 21.23
C ASP A 211 -1.54 16.19 22.40
N ASP A 212 -2.10 15.30 23.23
CA ASP A 212 -2.43 15.65 24.60
C ASP A 212 -1.37 14.99 25.48
N GLY A 213 -0.23 15.67 25.57
CA GLY A 213 0.77 15.46 26.59
C GLY A 213 0.15 15.71 27.96
N LYS A 214 -0.56 14.72 28.51
CA LYS A 214 -0.89 14.64 29.94
C LYS A 214 -1.37 13.24 30.31
N THR A 215 -0.50 12.44 30.92
CA THR A 215 -0.59 11.97 32.33
C THR A 215 0.14 10.63 32.51
N ARG A 216 1.21 10.70 33.32
CA ARG A 216 1.76 9.70 34.23
C ARG A 216 2.20 8.33 33.70
#